data_AF-A0AA97D6I4-F1
#
_entry.id   AF-A0AA97D6I4-F1
#
_cell.length_a   1.000
_cell.length_b   1.000
_cell.length_c   1.000
_cell.angle_alpha   90.00
_cell.angle_beta   90.00
_cell.angle_gamma   90.00
#
_symmetry.space_group_name_H-M   'P 1'
#
loop_
_entity.id
_entity.type
_entity.pdbx_description
1 polymer ?
#
loop_
_entity_poly.entity_id
_entity_poly.type
_entity_poly.pdbx_seq_one_letter_code
_entity_poly.pdbx_strand_id
1 'polypeptide(L)'
;MLTMLLKAHSNTLNQLHSAQQNPFYSVDYLMQARQQLILKLHAYNSEILQVTLSAAQLLQALRDLNTGEVLASTLAEACLVTLLTSPKKLTHECVAQLNESDEKELPVKQLLVEKLAIYCGRTQMAYAQTFDALKPIYFSQSAQHVELFKAFKQAVIELPTTKALFKTTNDFAELNLINSPLMSAYLLLLDQQRVNHVCNFASQALSREEALQVMLHTGMPKYVPLVVSLLSDVEDAEPLINGIKRCLGAELDNLVTYETQVQAQTDAQAIVDFQHQFNQYWPEHESYYVGKTLVYGYALNQPIDRVKQQGVDQQSWQVLAILNALKMDSKNYQESVH
;
A
#
# COMPACT_ATOMS: atom_id res chain seq x y z
N MET A 1 16.01 23.65 -1.47
CA MET A 1 14.85 23.16 -0.68
C MET A 1 15.13 21.81 -0.02
N LEU A 2 15.52 20.77 -0.77
CA LEU A 2 15.89 19.44 -0.23
C LEU A 2 16.89 19.49 0.94
N THR A 3 18.05 20.13 0.76
CA THR A 3 19.07 20.23 1.82
C THR A 3 18.56 20.93 3.08
N MET A 4 17.66 21.90 2.94
CA MET A 4 17.04 22.60 4.06
C MET A 4 16.06 21.70 4.80
N LEU A 5 15.21 20.96 4.08
CA LEU A 5 14.32 19.96 4.66
C LEU A 5 15.09 18.92 5.46
N LEU A 6 16.17 18.39 4.88
CA LEU A 6 17.02 17.40 5.52
C LEU A 6 17.70 17.97 6.77
N LYS A 7 18.23 19.20 6.73
CA LYS A 7 18.90 19.81 7.88
C LYS A 7 17.92 20.20 9.00
N ALA A 8 16.78 20.77 8.68
CA ALA A 8 15.86 21.35 9.67
C ALA A 8 14.78 20.39 10.16
N HIS A 9 14.42 19.37 9.36
CA HIS A 9 13.22 18.56 9.56
C HIS A 9 13.44 17.05 9.37
N SER A 10 14.69 16.56 9.44
CA SER A 10 15.01 15.12 9.30
C SER A 10 14.14 14.21 10.17
N ASN A 11 13.98 14.54 11.45
CA ASN A 11 13.18 13.74 12.39
C ASN A 11 11.72 13.66 11.97
N THR A 12 11.11 14.78 11.57
CA THR A 12 9.71 14.81 11.12
C THR A 12 9.53 14.02 9.82
N LEU A 13 10.49 14.09 8.90
CA LEU A 13 10.47 13.30 7.66
C LEU A 13 10.58 11.80 7.93
N ASN A 14 11.40 11.39 8.89
CA ASN A 14 11.51 9.99 9.33
C ASN A 14 10.25 9.49 10.01
N GLN A 15 9.64 10.31 10.87
CA GLN A 15 8.36 10.01 11.51
C GLN A 15 7.25 9.84 10.47
N LEU A 16 7.18 10.72 9.48
CA LEU A 16 6.23 10.62 8.37
C LEU A 16 6.42 9.35 7.55
N HIS A 17 7.68 9.00 7.23
CA HIS A 17 7.96 7.75 6.53
C HIS A 17 7.49 6.55 7.35
N SER A 18 7.84 6.49 8.63
CA SER A 18 7.49 5.39 9.54
C SER A 18 5.98 5.27 9.72
N ALA A 19 5.31 6.41 9.90
CA ALA A 19 3.86 6.47 10.02
C ALA A 19 3.15 6.01 8.75
N GLN A 20 3.71 6.27 7.56
CA GLN A 20 3.14 5.80 6.29
C GLN A 20 3.22 4.27 6.12
N GLN A 21 4.19 3.59 6.77
CA GLN A 21 4.29 2.12 6.73
C GLN A 21 3.30 1.44 7.67
N ASN A 22 2.83 2.16 8.69
CA ASN A 22 2.10 1.58 9.79
C ASN A 22 0.58 1.84 9.63
N PRO A 23 -0.25 0.79 9.57
CA PRO A 23 -1.70 0.91 9.35
C PRO A 23 -2.49 1.47 10.54
N PHE A 24 -1.84 1.72 11.68
CA PHE A 24 -2.46 2.30 12.88
C PHE A 24 -2.46 3.83 12.89
N TYR A 25 -1.70 4.49 12.01
CA TYR A 25 -1.76 5.93 11.90
C TYR A 25 -3.02 6.38 11.15
N SER A 26 -3.69 7.41 11.67
CA SER A 26 -4.86 7.97 11.02
C SER A 26 -4.49 8.75 9.76
N VAL A 27 -5.42 8.74 8.80
CA VAL A 27 -5.38 9.56 7.57
C VAL A 27 -5.11 11.02 7.92
N ASP A 28 -5.83 11.55 8.90
CA ASP A 28 -5.74 12.94 9.31
C ASP A 28 -4.36 13.29 9.88
N TYR A 29 -3.74 12.39 10.66
CA TYR A 29 -2.40 12.62 11.19
C TYR A 29 -1.36 12.78 10.08
N LEU A 30 -1.33 11.82 9.15
CA LEU A 30 -0.38 11.81 8.03
C LEU A 30 -0.53 13.06 7.16
N MET A 31 -1.77 13.47 6.90
CA MET A 31 -2.06 14.67 6.14
C MET A 31 -1.63 15.95 6.87
N GLN A 32 -2.00 16.10 8.14
CA GLN A 32 -1.67 17.29 8.93
C GLN A 32 -0.16 17.46 9.08
N ALA A 33 0.57 16.38 9.37
CA ALA A 33 2.01 16.42 9.52
C ALA A 33 2.72 16.88 8.22
N ARG A 34 2.25 16.41 7.06
CA ARG A 34 2.76 16.87 5.74
C ARG A 34 2.39 18.31 5.44
N GLN A 35 1.15 18.70 5.71
CA GLN A 35 0.71 20.09 5.49
C GLN A 35 1.51 21.07 6.33
N GLN A 36 1.82 20.72 7.59
CA GLN A 36 2.67 21.55 8.45
C GLN A 36 4.08 21.72 7.88
N LEU A 37 4.68 20.68 7.28
CA LEU A 37 5.98 20.81 6.60
C LEU A 37 5.89 21.73 5.39
N ILE A 38 4.84 21.61 4.56
CA ILE A 38 4.62 22.47 3.40
C ILE A 38 4.46 23.93 3.83
N LEU A 39 3.68 24.21 4.88
CA LEU A 39 3.51 25.56 5.40
C LEU A 39 4.82 26.14 5.93
N LYS A 40 5.62 25.35 6.64
CA LYS A 40 6.97 25.77 7.08
C LYS A 40 7.85 26.11 5.87
N LEU A 41 7.84 25.27 4.83
CA LEU A 41 8.59 25.55 3.59
C LEU A 41 8.19 26.86 2.93
N HIS A 42 6.88 27.14 2.82
CA HIS A 42 6.39 28.39 2.23
C HIS A 42 6.81 29.60 3.07
N ALA A 43 6.83 29.48 4.40
CA ALA A 43 7.29 30.56 5.28
C ALA A 43 8.79 30.87 5.13
N TYR A 44 9.62 29.87 4.81
CA TYR A 44 11.05 30.07 4.55
C TYR A 44 11.36 30.61 3.15
N ASN A 45 10.45 30.49 2.18
CA ASN A 45 10.71 30.70 0.75
C ASN A 45 9.74 31.67 0.05
N SER A 46 9.46 32.84 0.63
CA SER A 46 8.71 33.89 -0.09
C SER A 46 9.44 34.44 -1.33
N GLU A 47 10.76 34.21 -1.49
CA GLU A 47 11.58 34.75 -2.59
C GLU A 47 12.10 33.71 -3.61
N ILE A 48 12.11 32.41 -3.30
CA ILE A 48 12.76 31.36 -4.13
C ILE A 48 11.80 30.68 -5.14
N LEU A 49 10.51 31.00 -5.09
CA LEU A 49 9.47 30.42 -5.98
C LEU A 49 9.61 30.78 -7.49
N GLN A 50 10.64 31.53 -7.89
CA GLN A 50 10.91 31.82 -9.31
C GLN A 50 11.99 30.94 -9.95
N VAL A 51 12.64 30.03 -9.21
CA VAL A 51 13.60 29.10 -9.83
C VAL A 51 12.85 27.91 -10.42
N THR A 52 12.78 27.86 -11.75
CA THR A 52 12.24 26.70 -12.50
C THR A 52 13.17 25.50 -12.30
N LEU A 53 12.91 24.68 -11.28
CA LEU A 53 13.61 23.42 -11.06
C LEU A 53 13.21 22.42 -12.16
N SER A 54 14.18 21.79 -12.83
CA SER A 54 13.91 20.68 -13.75
C SER A 54 13.97 19.32 -13.05
N ALA A 55 13.33 18.30 -13.63
CA ALA A 55 13.36 16.95 -13.09
C ALA A 55 14.79 16.39 -12.98
N ALA A 56 15.63 16.65 -14.00
CA ALA A 56 17.02 16.23 -14.01
C ALA A 56 17.84 16.86 -12.88
N GLN A 57 17.60 18.15 -12.58
CA GLN A 57 18.26 18.83 -11.46
C GLN A 57 17.83 18.27 -10.11
N LEU A 58 16.54 17.93 -9.96
CA LEU A 58 16.05 17.29 -8.74
C LEU A 58 16.69 15.92 -8.54
N LEU A 59 16.68 15.08 -9.57
CA LEU A 59 17.27 13.73 -9.52
C LEU A 59 18.78 13.79 -9.25
N GLN A 60 19.49 14.74 -9.86
CA GLN A 60 20.91 14.95 -9.58
C GLN A 60 21.14 15.37 -8.12
N ALA A 61 20.34 16.30 -7.59
CA ALA A 61 20.44 16.69 -6.19
C ALA A 61 20.19 15.52 -5.24
N LEU A 62 19.32 14.58 -5.59
CA LEU A 62 19.12 13.35 -4.80
C LEU A 62 20.34 12.45 -4.84
N ARG A 63 21.02 12.31 -6.00
CA ARG A 63 22.27 11.56 -6.10
C ARG A 63 23.35 12.17 -5.20
N ASP A 64 23.52 13.49 -5.30
CA ASP A 64 24.54 14.22 -4.55
C ASP A 64 24.30 14.17 -3.03
N LEU A 65 23.03 14.15 -2.61
CA LEU A 65 22.63 14.07 -1.20
C LEU A 65 22.60 12.64 -0.65
N ASN A 66 22.71 11.63 -1.51
CA ASN A 66 22.72 10.23 -1.08
C ASN A 66 24.13 9.79 -0.66
N THR A 67 24.66 10.42 0.38
CA THR A 67 26.02 10.20 0.90
C THR A 67 26.12 9.02 1.88
N GLY A 68 25.00 8.38 2.20
CA GLY A 68 24.90 7.35 3.25
C GLY A 68 24.69 7.90 4.66
N GLU A 69 24.91 9.19 4.89
CA GLU A 69 24.65 9.86 6.19
C GLU A 69 23.16 10.15 6.42
N VAL A 70 22.41 10.31 5.33
CA VAL A 70 20.96 10.53 5.34
C VAL A 70 20.26 9.23 4.98
N LEU A 71 19.28 8.81 5.78
CA LEU A 71 18.49 7.63 5.46
C LEU A 71 17.75 7.85 4.13
N ALA A 72 17.76 6.85 3.25
CA ALA A 72 17.08 6.91 1.97
C ALA A 72 15.57 7.22 2.13
N SER A 73 14.96 6.75 3.22
CA SER A 73 13.58 7.06 3.61
C SER A 73 13.35 8.55 3.87
N THR A 74 14.26 9.22 4.58
CA THR A 74 14.23 10.67 4.82
C THR A 74 14.35 11.43 3.51
N LEU A 75 15.30 11.00 2.66
CA LEU A 75 15.58 11.64 1.38
C LEU A 75 14.39 11.52 0.43
N ALA A 76 13.74 10.36 0.39
CA ALA A 76 12.53 10.13 -0.40
C ALA A 76 11.36 11.00 0.09
N GLU A 77 11.14 11.11 1.41
CA GLU A 77 10.07 11.96 1.96
C GLU A 77 10.36 13.45 1.70
N ALA A 78 11.61 13.89 1.80
CA ALA A 78 12.00 15.28 1.48
C ALA A 78 11.74 15.62 0.01
N CYS A 79 12.06 14.68 -0.89
CA CYS A 79 11.79 14.81 -2.32
C CYS A 79 10.29 14.87 -2.61
N LEU A 80 9.52 13.99 -1.97
CA LEU A 80 8.08 13.99 -2.08
C LEU A 80 7.48 15.34 -1.64
N VAL A 81 7.83 15.85 -0.46
CA VAL A 81 7.34 17.15 0.02
C VAL A 81 7.74 18.27 -0.94
N THR A 82 8.96 18.22 -1.49
CA THR A 82 9.43 19.15 -2.53
C THR A 82 8.55 19.11 -3.78
N LEU A 83 8.23 17.91 -4.27
CA LEU A 83 7.38 17.72 -5.45
C LEU A 83 5.93 18.12 -5.19
N LEU A 84 5.41 17.98 -3.97
CA LEU A 84 4.07 18.45 -3.58
C LEU A 84 3.94 19.97 -3.60
N THR A 85 5.04 20.69 -3.36
CA THR A 85 5.09 22.16 -3.47
C THR A 85 5.40 22.65 -4.89
N SER A 86 5.67 21.74 -5.82
CA SER A 86 6.09 22.07 -7.19
C SER A 86 4.93 21.98 -8.20
N PRO A 87 5.08 22.57 -9.41
CA PRO A 87 4.11 22.38 -10.48
C PRO A 87 3.94 20.89 -10.84
N LYS A 88 2.71 20.44 -11.07
CA LYS A 88 2.40 19.03 -11.41
C LYS A 88 3.24 18.47 -12.56
N LYS A 89 3.58 19.32 -13.53
CA LYS A 89 4.42 18.97 -14.68
C LYS A 89 5.78 18.41 -14.22
N LEU A 90 6.40 19.02 -13.21
CA LEU A 90 7.68 18.56 -12.67
C LEU A 90 7.55 17.15 -12.05
N THR A 91 6.47 16.88 -11.33
CA THR A 91 6.20 15.56 -10.75
C THR A 91 6.11 14.49 -11.84
N HIS A 92 5.38 14.75 -12.93
CA HIS A 92 5.28 13.83 -14.06
C HIS A 92 6.61 13.60 -14.76
N GLU A 93 7.39 14.66 -15.01
CA GLU A 93 8.72 14.55 -15.61
C GLU A 93 9.69 13.75 -14.72
N CYS A 94 9.63 13.93 -13.40
CA CYS A 94 10.42 13.13 -12.47
C CYS A 94 10.06 11.65 -12.52
N VAL A 95 8.77 11.31 -12.52
CA VAL A 95 8.31 9.91 -12.62
C VAL A 95 8.75 9.28 -13.94
N ALA A 96 8.60 9.98 -15.07
CA ALA A 96 9.04 9.48 -16.36
C ALA A 96 10.55 9.20 -16.39
N GLN A 97 11.37 10.14 -15.90
CA GLN A 97 12.83 9.97 -15.86
C GLN A 97 13.26 8.87 -14.89
N LEU A 98 12.56 8.67 -13.78
CA LEU A 98 12.80 7.52 -12.89
C LEU A 98 12.54 6.20 -13.64
N ASN A 99 11.45 6.11 -14.40
CA ASN A 99 11.10 4.90 -15.15
C ASN A 99 12.07 4.59 -16.30
N GLU A 100 12.60 5.61 -16.97
CA GLU A 100 13.54 5.47 -18.10
C GLU A 100 14.99 5.22 -17.68
N SER A 101 15.35 5.51 -16.42
CA SER A 101 16.73 5.38 -15.95
C SER A 101 17.17 3.91 -15.76
N ASP A 102 18.21 3.50 -16.48
CA ASP A 102 18.87 2.20 -16.34
C ASP A 102 19.53 2.08 -14.95
N GLU A 103 19.15 1.03 -14.24
CA GLU A 103 19.19 0.94 -12.78
C GLU A 103 20.53 0.49 -12.21
N LYS A 104 21.33 1.42 -11.66
CA LYS A 104 22.32 1.13 -10.57
C LYS A 104 22.59 2.28 -9.59
N GLU A 105 22.28 3.54 -9.93
CA GLU A 105 22.89 4.69 -9.23
C GLU A 105 22.03 5.38 -8.16
N LEU A 106 20.73 5.07 -8.04
CA LEU A 106 19.85 5.77 -7.10
C LEU A 106 19.15 4.78 -6.13
N PRO A 107 19.78 4.43 -4.99
CA PRO A 107 19.18 3.61 -3.94
C PRO A 107 17.81 4.10 -3.43
N VAL A 108 17.57 5.43 -3.51
CA VAL A 108 16.28 6.03 -3.13
C VAL A 108 15.19 5.88 -4.20
N LYS A 109 15.52 5.41 -5.42
CA LYS A 109 14.60 5.29 -6.55
C LYS A 109 13.35 4.50 -6.18
N GLN A 110 13.52 3.30 -5.62
CA GLN A 110 12.41 2.43 -5.24
C GLN A 110 11.46 3.14 -4.27
N LEU A 111 12.00 3.68 -3.16
CA LEU A 111 11.23 4.41 -2.16
C LEU A 111 10.55 5.65 -2.73
N LEU A 112 11.22 6.35 -3.64
CA LEU A 112 10.67 7.54 -4.29
C LEU A 112 9.55 7.17 -5.25
N VAL A 113 9.69 6.09 -6.02
CA VAL A 113 8.64 5.55 -6.88
C VAL A 113 7.44 5.16 -6.05
N GLU A 114 7.62 4.36 -5.00
CA GLU A 114 6.56 3.94 -4.08
C GLU A 114 5.88 5.12 -3.42
N LYS A 115 6.63 6.16 -3.05
CA LYS A 115 6.06 7.39 -2.50
C LYS A 115 5.33 8.19 -3.56
N LEU A 116 5.91 8.45 -4.73
CA LEU A 116 5.28 9.28 -5.76
C LEU A 116 4.03 8.65 -6.34
N ALA A 117 4.03 7.32 -6.42
CA ALA A 117 2.85 6.52 -6.67
C ALA A 117 1.68 7.04 -5.78
N ILE A 118 1.91 7.17 -4.46
CA ILE A 118 0.93 7.69 -3.47
C ILE A 118 0.25 9.00 -3.88
N TYR A 119 0.99 9.92 -4.51
CA TYR A 119 0.56 11.30 -4.69
C TYR A 119 0.19 11.68 -6.11
N CYS A 120 0.73 10.96 -7.09
CA CYS A 120 0.47 11.23 -8.49
C CYS A 120 -1.00 10.94 -8.88
N GLY A 121 -1.77 10.24 -8.05
CA GLY A 121 -3.17 9.80 -8.24
C GLY A 121 -4.23 10.88 -8.56
N ARG A 122 -4.03 11.66 -9.63
CA ARG A 122 -4.92 12.74 -10.08
C ARG A 122 -5.33 12.62 -11.54
N THR A 123 -4.74 11.72 -12.32
CA THR A 123 -5.10 11.50 -13.72
C THR A 123 -4.93 10.04 -14.13
N GLN A 124 -5.64 9.64 -15.18
CA GLN A 124 -5.51 8.31 -15.78
C GLN A 124 -4.06 7.97 -16.18
N MET A 125 -3.33 8.95 -16.71
CA MET A 125 -1.91 8.80 -17.02
C MET A 125 -1.06 8.55 -15.78
N ALA A 126 -1.39 9.15 -14.64
CA ALA A 126 -0.61 9.00 -13.43
C ALA A 126 -0.71 7.60 -12.80
N TYR A 127 -1.88 6.98 -12.83
CA TYR A 127 -2.05 5.60 -12.35
C TYR A 127 -1.31 4.60 -13.27
N ALA A 128 -1.36 4.79 -14.58
CA ALA A 128 -0.60 3.98 -15.53
C ALA A 128 0.92 4.13 -15.32
N GLN A 129 1.42 5.38 -15.24
CA GLN A 129 2.83 5.66 -14.95
C GLN A 129 3.28 5.06 -13.62
N THR A 130 2.39 5.06 -12.63
CA THR A 130 2.63 4.48 -11.32
C THR A 130 2.71 2.96 -11.39
N PHE A 131 1.78 2.31 -12.08
CA PHE A 131 1.83 0.86 -12.28
C PHE A 131 3.07 0.42 -13.07
N ASP A 132 3.45 1.19 -14.10
CA ASP A 132 4.70 0.99 -14.82
C ASP A 132 5.93 1.16 -13.91
N ALA A 133 5.89 2.11 -12.98
CA ALA A 133 6.96 2.32 -12.01
C ALA A 133 7.03 1.21 -10.94
N LEU A 134 5.90 0.57 -10.61
CA LEU A 134 5.85 -0.59 -9.73
C LEU A 134 6.33 -1.88 -10.41
N LYS A 135 6.31 -1.94 -11.74
CA LYS A 135 6.74 -3.12 -12.52
C LYS A 135 8.20 -3.54 -12.31
N PRO A 136 9.22 -2.65 -12.34
CA PRO A 136 10.59 -3.05 -12.02
C PRO A 136 10.71 -3.55 -10.57
N ILE A 137 9.96 -2.94 -9.65
CA ILE A 137 9.99 -3.27 -8.22
C ILE A 137 9.42 -4.66 -7.96
N TYR A 138 8.28 -4.99 -8.53
CA TYR A 138 7.53 -6.20 -8.14
C TYR A 138 7.52 -7.32 -9.18
N PHE A 139 7.84 -7.02 -10.44
CA PHE A 139 7.55 -7.94 -11.54
C PHE A 139 8.75 -8.24 -12.44
N SER A 140 9.88 -7.56 -12.22
CA SER A 140 11.05 -7.68 -13.10
C SER A 140 12.30 -8.21 -12.39
N GLN A 141 12.17 -8.67 -11.14
CA GLN A 141 13.30 -9.14 -10.35
C GLN A 141 13.82 -10.52 -10.79
N SER A 142 12.95 -11.40 -11.32
CA SER A 142 13.31 -12.73 -11.81
C SER A 142 12.34 -13.23 -12.88
N ALA A 143 12.68 -14.32 -13.57
CA ALA A 143 11.79 -14.96 -14.53
C ALA A 143 10.43 -15.36 -13.91
N GLN A 144 10.44 -15.80 -12.65
CA GLN A 144 9.20 -16.15 -11.93
C GLN A 144 8.34 -14.92 -11.63
N HIS A 145 8.94 -13.77 -11.30
CA HIS A 145 8.21 -12.50 -11.15
C HIS A 145 7.55 -12.07 -12.47
N VAL A 146 8.20 -12.30 -13.61
CA VAL A 146 7.64 -12.02 -14.93
C VAL A 146 6.45 -12.93 -15.24
N GLU A 147 6.52 -14.21 -14.86
CA GLU A 147 5.38 -15.14 -15.01
C GLU A 147 4.21 -14.79 -14.08
N LEU A 148 4.49 -14.42 -12.82
CA LEU A 148 3.48 -13.92 -11.89
C LEU A 148 2.77 -12.68 -12.46
N PHE A 149 3.53 -11.76 -13.05
CA PHE A 149 2.97 -10.58 -13.71
C PHE A 149 2.04 -10.92 -14.87
N LYS A 150 2.43 -11.89 -15.70
CA LYS A 150 1.59 -12.37 -16.81
C LYS A 150 0.28 -12.97 -16.29
N ALA A 151 0.34 -13.82 -15.25
CA ALA A 151 -0.84 -14.41 -14.64
C ALA A 151 -1.76 -13.34 -14.03
N PHE A 152 -1.17 -12.36 -13.33
CA PHE A 152 -1.87 -11.23 -12.75
C PHE A 152 -2.57 -10.39 -13.83
N LYS A 153 -1.89 -10.04 -14.92
CA LYS A 153 -2.51 -9.34 -16.06
C LYS A 153 -3.61 -10.16 -16.72
N GLN A 154 -3.41 -11.47 -16.89
CA GLN A 154 -4.41 -12.33 -17.49
C GLN A 154 -5.69 -12.35 -16.65
N ALA A 155 -5.58 -12.35 -15.32
CA ALA A 155 -6.73 -12.32 -14.42
C ALA A 155 -7.59 -11.06 -14.55
N VAL A 156 -7.04 -9.96 -15.10
CA VAL A 156 -7.80 -8.74 -15.43
C VAL A 156 -8.67 -8.94 -16.66
N ILE A 157 -8.22 -9.77 -17.61
CA ILE A 157 -8.90 -9.98 -18.90
C ILE A 157 -9.91 -11.12 -18.78
N GLU A 158 -9.51 -12.21 -18.14
CA GLU A 158 -10.27 -13.45 -18.07
C GLU A 158 -10.12 -14.09 -16.70
N LEU A 159 -11.24 -14.58 -16.14
CA LEU A 159 -11.23 -15.27 -14.85
C LEU A 159 -10.34 -16.52 -14.92
N PRO A 160 -9.31 -16.64 -14.05
CA PRO A 160 -8.39 -17.76 -14.10
C PRO A 160 -9.08 -19.10 -13.82
N THR A 161 -8.56 -20.17 -14.45
CA THR A 161 -8.93 -21.55 -14.10
C THR A 161 -8.41 -21.93 -12.72
N THR A 162 -9.02 -22.91 -12.06
CA THR A 162 -8.58 -23.40 -10.74
C THR A 162 -7.11 -23.79 -10.71
N LYS A 163 -6.61 -24.46 -11.77
CA LYS A 163 -5.20 -24.82 -11.90
C LYS A 163 -4.29 -23.57 -11.95
N ALA A 164 -4.71 -22.53 -12.67
CA ALA A 164 -3.97 -21.28 -12.75
C ALA A 164 -3.99 -20.51 -11.41
N LEU A 165 -5.12 -20.51 -10.69
CA LEU A 165 -5.23 -19.92 -9.35
C LEU A 165 -4.22 -20.54 -8.40
N PHE A 166 -4.15 -21.87 -8.35
CA PHE A 166 -3.26 -22.60 -7.45
C PHE A 166 -1.79 -22.34 -7.78
N LYS A 167 -1.44 -22.38 -9.07
CA LYS A 167 -0.09 -22.02 -9.52
C LYS A 167 0.27 -20.60 -9.11
N THR A 168 -0.60 -19.62 -9.37
CA THR A 168 -0.33 -18.21 -9.06
C THR A 168 -0.19 -17.99 -7.54
N THR A 169 -1.01 -18.68 -6.73
CA THR A 169 -0.92 -18.63 -5.27
C THR A 169 0.41 -19.20 -4.77
N ASN A 170 0.88 -20.31 -5.35
CA ASN A 170 2.22 -20.85 -5.05
C ASN A 170 3.32 -19.89 -5.49
N ASP A 171 3.21 -19.28 -6.67
CA ASP A 171 4.19 -18.28 -7.13
C ASP A 171 4.27 -17.09 -6.15
N PHE A 172 3.15 -16.64 -5.58
CA PHE A 172 3.15 -15.63 -4.51
C PHE A 172 3.89 -16.10 -3.25
N ALA A 173 3.69 -17.35 -2.82
CA ALA A 173 4.37 -17.92 -1.65
C ALA A 173 5.87 -18.09 -1.87
N GLU A 174 6.28 -18.70 -3.00
CA GLU A 174 7.69 -18.93 -3.34
C GLU A 174 8.49 -17.63 -3.47
N LEU A 175 7.83 -16.54 -3.86
CA LEU A 175 8.42 -15.20 -3.97
C LEU A 175 8.33 -14.38 -2.66
N ASN A 176 7.80 -14.94 -1.57
CA ASN A 176 7.54 -14.22 -0.30
C ASN A 176 6.64 -12.98 -0.47
N LEU A 177 5.65 -13.07 -1.35
CA LEU A 177 4.74 -11.99 -1.70
C LEU A 177 3.32 -12.17 -1.13
N ILE A 178 3.10 -13.12 -0.22
CA ILE A 178 1.79 -13.34 0.42
C ILE A 178 1.34 -12.10 1.17
N ASN A 179 2.18 -11.51 2.03
CA ASN A 179 1.90 -10.29 2.78
C ASN A 179 2.13 -8.99 1.97
N SER A 180 1.94 -9.04 0.64
CA SER A 180 2.21 -7.91 -0.25
C SER A 180 0.92 -7.26 -0.77
N PRO A 181 0.97 -5.97 -1.18
CA PRO A 181 -0.17 -5.32 -1.85
C PRO A 181 -0.56 -6.02 -3.16
N LEU A 182 0.35 -6.77 -3.80
CA LEU A 182 0.05 -7.51 -5.03
C LEU A 182 -0.89 -8.67 -4.77
N MET A 183 -0.74 -9.36 -3.64
CA MET A 183 -1.61 -10.48 -3.27
C MET A 183 -3.03 -9.96 -3.04
N SER A 184 -3.19 -8.87 -2.29
CA SER A 184 -4.49 -8.19 -2.15
C SER A 184 -5.05 -7.78 -3.51
N ALA A 185 -4.27 -7.09 -4.34
CA ALA A 185 -4.73 -6.63 -5.63
C ALA A 185 -5.16 -7.79 -6.54
N TYR A 186 -4.45 -8.92 -6.51
CA TYR A 186 -4.78 -10.12 -7.27
C TYR A 186 -6.11 -10.73 -6.82
N LEU A 187 -6.27 -10.94 -5.51
CA LEU A 187 -7.49 -11.51 -4.94
C LEU A 187 -8.71 -10.63 -5.20
N LEU A 188 -8.54 -9.31 -5.19
CA LEU A 188 -9.61 -8.34 -5.46
C LEU A 188 -10.05 -8.28 -6.94
N LEU A 189 -9.28 -8.88 -7.86
CA LEU A 189 -9.69 -9.08 -9.26
C LEU A 189 -10.58 -10.32 -9.45
N LEU A 190 -10.54 -11.24 -8.49
CA LEU A 190 -11.25 -12.51 -8.58
C LEU A 190 -12.68 -12.35 -8.07
N ASP A 191 -13.60 -13.14 -8.62
CA ASP A 191 -14.92 -13.27 -8.01
C ASP A 191 -14.89 -14.15 -6.74
N GLN A 192 -16.00 -14.16 -6.02
CA GLN A 192 -16.15 -14.87 -4.76
C GLN A 192 -15.87 -16.38 -4.88
N GLN A 193 -16.22 -17.03 -6.00
CA GLN A 193 -15.97 -18.46 -6.17
C GLN A 193 -14.47 -18.73 -6.29
N ARG A 194 -13.74 -17.93 -7.08
CA ARG A 194 -12.29 -18.07 -7.25
C ARG A 194 -11.54 -17.72 -5.98
N VAL A 195 -11.97 -16.68 -5.25
CA VAL A 195 -11.43 -16.35 -3.92
C VAL A 195 -11.59 -17.53 -2.95
N ASN A 196 -12.76 -18.17 -2.91
CA ASN A 196 -12.97 -19.34 -2.07
C ASN A 196 -12.04 -20.51 -2.46
N HIS A 197 -11.82 -20.73 -3.76
CA HIS A 197 -10.86 -21.75 -4.22
C HIS A 197 -9.43 -21.44 -3.75
N VAL A 198 -8.98 -20.18 -3.85
CA VAL A 198 -7.66 -19.77 -3.37
C VAL A 198 -7.54 -19.94 -1.86
N CYS A 199 -8.54 -19.51 -1.07
CA CYS A 199 -8.52 -19.66 0.38
C CYS A 199 -8.48 -21.13 0.82
N ASN A 200 -9.26 -21.99 0.17
CA ASN A 200 -9.27 -23.43 0.45
C ASN A 200 -7.97 -24.12 0.05
N PHE A 201 -7.32 -23.65 -1.01
CA PHE A 201 -6.02 -24.15 -1.41
C PHE A 201 -4.93 -23.69 -0.43
N ALA A 202 -4.93 -22.41 -0.08
CA ALA A 202 -3.97 -21.83 0.85
C ALA A 202 -3.99 -22.53 2.21
N SER A 203 -5.18 -22.87 2.73
CA SER A 203 -5.32 -23.60 4.01
C SER A 203 -4.80 -25.04 3.99
N GLN A 204 -4.55 -25.61 2.80
CA GLN A 204 -4.00 -26.96 2.62
C GLN A 204 -2.53 -26.95 2.23
N ALA A 205 -2.08 -25.91 1.53
CA ALA A 205 -0.78 -25.87 0.87
C ALA A 205 0.24 -24.93 1.50
N LEU A 206 -0.20 -23.90 2.25
CA LEU A 206 0.67 -22.90 2.86
C LEU A 206 0.79 -23.10 4.38
N SER A 207 1.70 -22.36 5.01
CA SER A 207 1.71 -22.26 6.47
C SER A 207 0.38 -21.69 7.00
N ARG A 208 0.10 -21.90 8.28
CA ARG A 208 -1.12 -21.38 8.92
C ARG A 208 -1.17 -19.86 8.80
N GLU A 209 -0.06 -19.20 9.11
CA GLU A 209 0.12 -17.75 9.06
C GLU A 209 -0.15 -17.20 7.67
N GLU A 210 0.47 -17.79 6.64
CA GLU A 210 0.24 -17.39 5.25
C GLU A 210 -1.20 -17.62 4.82
N ALA A 211 -1.81 -18.74 5.18
CA ALA A 211 -3.21 -19.01 4.85
C ALA A 211 -4.15 -17.97 5.48
N LEU A 212 -3.90 -17.57 6.72
CA LEU A 212 -4.65 -16.51 7.39
C LEU A 212 -4.41 -15.14 6.75
N GLN A 213 -3.17 -14.82 6.37
CA GLN A 213 -2.85 -13.61 5.61
C GLN A 213 -3.61 -13.58 4.28
N VAL A 214 -3.62 -14.67 3.51
CA VAL A 214 -4.38 -14.80 2.25
C VAL A 214 -5.85 -14.44 2.48
N MET A 215 -6.46 -14.92 3.56
CA MET A 215 -7.85 -14.60 3.89
C MET A 215 -8.06 -13.11 4.18
N LEU A 216 -7.15 -12.45 4.90
CA LEU A 216 -7.21 -11.00 5.14
C LEU A 216 -7.03 -10.20 3.84
N HIS A 217 -6.12 -10.64 2.96
CA HIS A 217 -5.86 -9.99 1.68
C HIS A 217 -7.04 -10.05 0.69
N THR A 218 -8.03 -10.91 0.92
CA THR A 218 -9.29 -10.87 0.16
C THR A 218 -10.09 -9.59 0.39
N GLY A 219 -9.82 -8.87 1.50
CA GLY A 219 -10.61 -7.73 1.94
C GLY A 219 -12.03 -8.09 2.39
N MET A 220 -12.39 -9.38 2.49
CA MET A 220 -13.73 -9.80 2.91
C MET A 220 -13.79 -9.90 4.45
N PRO A 221 -14.55 -9.02 5.15
CA PRO A 221 -14.55 -8.99 6.61
C PRO A 221 -15.04 -10.28 7.26
N LYS A 222 -15.81 -11.11 6.54
CA LYS A 222 -16.28 -12.42 7.02
C LYS A 222 -15.16 -13.36 7.47
N TYR A 223 -13.93 -13.17 6.99
CA TYR A 223 -12.78 -13.98 7.42
C TYR A 223 -12.10 -13.44 8.68
N VAL A 224 -12.33 -12.18 9.05
CA VAL A 224 -11.68 -11.55 10.20
C VAL A 224 -11.96 -12.32 11.50
N PRO A 225 -13.19 -12.76 11.83
CA PRO A 225 -13.44 -13.51 13.07
C PRO A 225 -12.61 -14.80 13.18
N LEU A 226 -12.42 -15.51 12.07
CA LEU A 226 -11.59 -16.72 12.03
C LEU A 226 -10.11 -16.40 12.27
N VAL A 227 -9.61 -15.32 11.65
CA VAL A 227 -8.22 -14.91 11.87
C VAL A 227 -8.02 -14.49 13.32
N VAL A 228 -8.95 -13.69 13.87
CA VAL A 228 -8.92 -13.24 15.25
C VAL A 228 -8.88 -14.43 16.20
N SER A 229 -9.73 -15.45 16.02
CA SER A 229 -9.75 -16.61 16.93
C SER A 229 -8.44 -17.41 16.94
N LEU A 230 -7.62 -17.30 15.91
CA LEU A 230 -6.36 -18.03 15.74
C LEU A 230 -5.11 -17.18 16.05
N LEU A 231 -5.24 -15.91 16.44
CA LEU A 231 -4.10 -15.03 16.73
C LEU A 231 -3.17 -15.58 17.83
N SER A 232 -3.72 -16.26 18.83
CA SER A 232 -2.93 -16.87 19.91
C SER A 232 -2.18 -18.15 19.48
N ASP A 233 -2.52 -18.70 18.31
CA ASP A 233 -2.00 -19.98 17.80
C ASP A 233 -0.92 -19.80 16.71
N VAL A 234 -0.44 -18.57 16.48
CA VAL A 234 0.59 -18.24 15.50
C VAL A 234 1.86 -17.73 16.16
N GLU A 235 3.00 -17.89 15.48
CA GLU A 235 4.30 -17.45 16.02
C GLU A 235 4.46 -15.93 15.97
N ASP A 236 3.98 -15.29 14.90
CA ASP A 236 4.05 -13.85 14.68
C ASP A 236 2.67 -13.29 14.33
N ALA A 237 2.08 -12.56 15.29
CA ALA A 237 0.77 -11.95 15.14
C ALA A 237 0.82 -10.61 14.39
N GLU A 238 1.97 -9.94 14.26
CA GLU A 238 2.08 -8.60 13.69
C GLU A 238 1.49 -8.52 12.26
N PRO A 239 1.84 -9.42 11.32
CA PRO A 239 1.26 -9.41 9.98
C PRO A 239 -0.26 -9.57 9.97
N LEU A 240 -0.81 -10.40 10.86
CA LEU A 240 -2.24 -10.66 10.96
C LEU A 240 -2.98 -9.46 11.56
N ILE A 241 -2.45 -8.88 12.64
CA ILE A 241 -2.98 -7.66 13.26
C ILE A 241 -2.97 -6.50 12.27
N ASN A 242 -1.87 -6.32 11.54
CA ASN A 242 -1.77 -5.35 10.45
C ASN A 242 -2.78 -5.62 9.34
N GLY A 243 -2.96 -6.89 8.93
CA GLY A 243 -3.94 -7.28 7.91
C GLY A 243 -5.39 -7.05 8.36
N ILE A 244 -5.71 -7.28 9.63
CA ILE A 244 -7.03 -6.97 10.21
C ILE A 244 -7.27 -5.46 10.15
N LYS A 245 -6.28 -4.65 10.56
CA LYS A 245 -6.36 -3.18 10.46
C LYS A 245 -6.50 -2.72 9.01
N ARG A 246 -5.79 -3.32 8.06
CA ARG A 246 -5.93 -3.02 6.63
C ARG A 246 -7.24 -3.50 6.02
N CYS A 247 -7.92 -4.49 6.60
CA CYS A 247 -9.25 -4.90 6.17
C CYS A 247 -10.32 -3.92 6.71
N LEU A 248 -10.34 -3.70 8.02
CA LEU A 248 -11.41 -2.95 8.71
C LEU A 248 -11.16 -1.43 8.83
N GLY A 249 -9.91 -0.99 8.74
CA GLY A 249 -9.54 0.43 8.85
C GLY A 249 -9.91 1.02 10.21
N ALA A 250 -10.54 2.21 10.19
CA ALA A 250 -11.01 2.91 11.39
C ALA A 250 -12.12 2.15 12.11
N GLU A 251 -12.84 1.25 11.44
CA GLU A 251 -13.91 0.48 12.06
C GLU A 251 -13.41 -0.53 13.10
N LEU A 252 -12.13 -0.92 13.03
CA LEU A 252 -11.53 -1.74 14.08
C LEU A 252 -11.55 -1.02 15.44
N ASP A 253 -11.55 0.31 15.45
CA ASP A 253 -11.55 1.12 16.68
C ASP A 253 -12.90 1.01 17.43
N ASN A 254 -13.96 0.55 16.76
CA ASN A 254 -15.25 0.23 17.37
C ASN A 254 -15.27 -1.17 18.01
N LEU A 255 -14.28 -2.02 17.69
CA LEU A 255 -14.24 -3.42 18.11
C LEU A 255 -13.13 -3.70 19.12
N VAL A 256 -11.99 -3.02 18.99
CA VAL A 256 -10.82 -3.19 19.84
C VAL A 256 -10.22 -1.82 20.10
N THR A 257 -9.85 -1.52 21.34
CA THR A 257 -9.21 -0.23 21.65
C THR A 257 -7.87 -0.09 20.92
N TYR A 258 -7.53 1.14 20.55
CA TYR A 258 -6.27 1.45 19.85
C TYR A 258 -5.02 0.93 20.59
N GLU A 259 -4.99 1.07 21.92
CA GLU A 259 -3.87 0.59 22.73
C GLU A 259 -3.69 -0.93 22.61
N THR A 260 -4.79 -1.69 22.75
CA THR A 260 -4.77 -3.15 22.56
C THR A 260 -4.37 -3.53 21.14
N GLN A 261 -4.87 -2.82 20.12
CA GLN A 261 -4.49 -3.05 18.73
C GLN A 261 -2.97 -2.92 18.51
N VAL A 262 -2.34 -1.90 19.09
CA VAL A 262 -0.89 -1.66 18.94
C VAL A 262 -0.08 -2.67 19.73
N GLN A 263 -0.46 -2.95 20.98
CA GLN A 263 0.28 -3.87 21.86
C GLN A 263 0.22 -5.32 21.37
N ALA A 264 -0.92 -5.76 20.80
CA ALA A 264 -1.13 -7.12 20.30
C ALA A 264 -0.18 -7.54 19.17
N GLN A 265 0.58 -6.62 18.57
CA GLN A 265 1.63 -6.97 17.62
C GLN A 265 2.81 -7.69 18.27
N THR A 266 3.03 -7.49 19.57
CA THR A 266 4.24 -7.98 20.26
C THR A 266 3.98 -8.63 21.61
N ASP A 267 2.81 -8.38 22.21
CA ASP A 267 2.47 -8.86 23.54
C ASP A 267 1.35 -9.91 23.51
N ALA A 268 1.63 -11.08 24.08
CA ALA A 268 0.72 -12.21 24.09
C ALA A 268 -0.56 -11.96 24.90
N GLN A 269 -0.48 -11.18 25.98
CA GLN A 269 -1.67 -10.84 26.77
C GLN A 269 -2.56 -9.85 26.00
N ALA A 270 -1.97 -8.88 25.30
CA ALA A 270 -2.68 -7.97 24.43
C ALA A 270 -3.36 -8.70 23.25
N ILE A 271 -2.79 -9.80 22.76
CA ILE A 271 -3.47 -10.68 21.78
C ILE A 271 -4.75 -11.28 22.39
N VAL A 272 -4.68 -11.82 23.62
CA VAL A 272 -5.86 -12.36 24.31
C VAL A 272 -6.91 -11.27 24.52
N ASP A 273 -6.50 -10.08 24.93
CA ASP A 273 -7.40 -8.94 25.13
C ASP A 273 -8.02 -8.46 23.80
N PHE A 274 -7.24 -8.48 22.71
CA PHE A 274 -7.73 -8.21 21.36
C PHE A 274 -8.84 -9.19 20.99
N GLN A 275 -8.58 -10.50 21.15
CA GLN A 275 -9.55 -11.55 20.86
C GLN A 275 -10.83 -11.38 21.68
N HIS A 276 -10.70 -11.08 22.97
CA HIS A 276 -11.83 -10.87 23.86
C HIS A 276 -12.68 -9.66 23.44
N GLN A 277 -12.05 -8.48 23.25
CA GLN A 277 -12.76 -7.26 22.85
C GLN A 277 -13.44 -7.45 21.49
N PHE A 278 -12.72 -7.98 20.50
CA PHE A 278 -13.28 -8.21 19.18
C PHE A 278 -14.52 -9.12 19.23
N ASN A 279 -14.44 -10.26 19.93
CA ASN A 279 -15.55 -11.21 20.03
C ASN A 279 -16.76 -10.64 20.81
N GLN A 280 -16.51 -9.73 21.74
CA GLN A 280 -17.56 -9.06 22.50
C GLN A 280 -18.41 -8.15 21.60
N TYR A 281 -17.77 -7.38 20.71
CA TYR A 281 -18.46 -6.35 19.91
C TYR A 281 -18.83 -6.81 18.49
N TRP A 282 -18.09 -7.77 17.91
CA TRP A 282 -18.32 -8.21 16.52
C TRP A 282 -19.78 -8.58 16.18
N PRO A 283 -20.55 -9.30 17.02
CA PRO A 283 -21.91 -9.68 16.68
C PRO A 283 -22.85 -8.51 16.36
N GLU A 284 -22.63 -7.34 16.99
CA GLU A 284 -23.43 -6.13 16.74
C GLU A 284 -23.12 -5.49 15.38
N HIS A 285 -21.92 -5.73 14.86
CA HIS A 285 -21.42 -5.14 13.61
C HIS A 285 -21.45 -6.11 12.42
N GLU A 286 -21.58 -7.42 12.64
CA GLU A 286 -21.47 -8.46 11.61
C GLU A 286 -22.38 -8.17 10.40
N SER A 287 -23.66 -7.88 10.67
CA SER A 287 -24.67 -7.63 9.63
C SER A 287 -24.30 -6.46 8.70
N TYR A 288 -23.58 -5.46 9.20
CA TYR A 288 -23.13 -4.32 8.41
C TYR A 288 -22.02 -4.69 7.41
N TYR A 289 -21.23 -5.72 7.72
CA TYR A 289 -20.08 -6.15 6.91
C TYR A 289 -20.39 -7.27 5.94
N VAL A 290 -21.53 -7.94 6.08
CA VAL A 290 -21.95 -9.02 5.19
C VAL A 290 -21.93 -8.55 3.74
N GLY A 291 -21.25 -9.31 2.87
CA GLY A 291 -21.18 -9.06 1.43
C GLY A 291 -20.32 -7.86 1.02
N LYS A 292 -19.63 -7.20 1.96
CA LYS A 292 -18.67 -6.14 1.63
C LYS A 292 -17.29 -6.71 1.34
N THR A 293 -16.59 -6.03 0.43
CA THR A 293 -15.16 -6.15 0.22
C THR A 293 -14.54 -4.81 0.55
N LEU A 294 -13.66 -4.78 1.54
CA LEU A 294 -13.07 -3.57 2.10
C LEU A 294 -11.57 -3.49 1.80
N VAL A 295 -11.10 -2.27 1.57
CA VAL A 295 -9.68 -1.91 1.59
C VAL A 295 -9.54 -0.72 2.54
N TYR A 296 -8.85 -0.91 3.65
CA TYR A 296 -8.69 0.04 4.74
C TYR A 296 -10.03 0.57 5.28
N GLY A 297 -11.01 -0.33 5.45
CA GLY A 297 -12.37 0.02 5.90
C GLY A 297 -13.26 0.65 4.81
N TYR A 298 -12.72 0.98 3.63
CA TYR A 298 -13.49 1.52 2.53
C TYR A 298 -14.04 0.43 1.63
N ALA A 299 -15.35 0.46 1.37
CA ALA A 299 -15.98 -0.49 0.47
C ALA A 299 -15.53 -0.28 -0.98
N LEU A 300 -15.07 -1.34 -1.65
CA LEU A 300 -14.51 -1.27 -3.01
C LEU A 300 -15.54 -0.81 -4.06
N ASN A 301 -16.83 -1.01 -3.79
CA ASN A 301 -17.94 -0.55 -4.63
C ASN A 301 -18.30 0.92 -4.41
N GLN A 302 -17.67 1.60 -3.44
CA GLN A 302 -17.88 3.02 -3.17
C GLN A 302 -16.67 3.84 -3.61
N PRO A 303 -16.89 5.03 -4.20
CA PRO A 303 -15.79 5.93 -4.52
C PRO A 303 -15.15 6.43 -3.21
N ILE A 304 -13.85 6.18 -3.07
CA ILE A 304 -13.05 6.74 -1.98
C ILE A 304 -12.60 8.14 -2.37
N ASP A 305 -12.91 9.13 -1.55
CA ASP A 305 -12.46 10.50 -1.79
C ASP A 305 -10.92 10.59 -1.85
N ARG A 306 -10.43 11.44 -2.74
CA ARG A 306 -9.00 11.63 -3.03
C ARG A 306 -8.18 11.97 -1.80
N VAL A 307 -8.75 12.78 -0.91
CA VAL A 307 -8.08 13.23 0.31
C VAL A 307 -7.86 12.05 1.24
N LYS A 308 -8.87 11.17 1.35
CA LYS A 308 -8.80 9.96 2.18
C LYS A 308 -7.80 8.94 1.63
N GLN A 309 -7.73 8.78 0.31
CA GLN A 309 -6.75 7.90 -0.34
C GLN A 309 -5.30 8.27 0.00
N GLN A 310 -4.99 9.55 0.20
CA GLN A 310 -3.62 10.01 0.48
C GLN A 310 -3.16 9.77 1.92
N GLY A 311 -4.06 9.39 2.83
CA GLY A 311 -3.71 9.12 4.22
C GLY A 311 -3.90 7.66 4.65
N VAL A 312 -4.24 6.74 3.75
CA VAL A 312 -4.14 5.30 4.08
C VAL A 312 -2.67 4.88 4.14
N ASP A 313 -2.37 3.76 4.77
CA ASP A 313 -1.00 3.22 4.80
C ASP A 313 -0.48 2.86 3.40
N GLN A 314 0.83 2.72 3.28
CA GLN A 314 1.50 2.48 2.01
C GLN A 314 0.96 1.25 1.25
N GLN A 315 0.73 0.12 1.93
CA GLN A 315 0.26 -1.09 1.27
C GLN A 315 -1.17 -0.92 0.79
N SER A 316 -2.06 -0.42 1.65
CA SER A 316 -3.46 -0.14 1.30
C SER A 316 -3.55 0.81 0.11
N TRP A 317 -2.70 1.82 0.08
CA TRP A 317 -2.63 2.75 -1.05
C TRP A 317 -2.16 2.04 -2.33
N GLN A 318 -1.10 1.23 -2.26
CA GLN A 318 -0.57 0.50 -3.43
C GLN A 318 -1.64 -0.42 -4.04
N VAL A 319 -2.45 -1.08 -3.21
CA VAL A 319 -3.61 -1.88 -3.67
C VAL A 319 -4.57 -1.02 -4.48
N LEU A 320 -5.01 0.11 -3.93
CA LEU A 320 -5.95 1.01 -4.62
C LEU A 320 -5.37 1.54 -5.94
N ALA A 321 -4.09 1.86 -5.96
CA ALA A 321 -3.40 2.37 -7.14
C ALA A 321 -3.33 1.32 -8.25
N ILE A 322 -2.95 0.09 -7.91
CA ILE A 322 -2.90 -1.02 -8.85
C ILE A 322 -4.29 -1.26 -9.42
N LEU A 323 -5.31 -1.40 -8.58
CA LEU A 323 -6.69 -1.64 -9.05
C LEU A 323 -7.20 -0.52 -9.98
N ASN A 324 -6.90 0.74 -9.66
CA ASN A 324 -7.28 1.87 -10.51
C ASN A 324 -6.51 1.91 -11.83
N ALA A 325 -5.22 1.55 -11.83
CA ALA A 325 -4.44 1.44 -13.05
C ALA A 325 -4.97 0.34 -13.98
N LEU A 326 -5.29 -0.83 -13.41
CA LEU A 326 -5.82 -1.97 -14.16
C LEU A 326 -7.19 -1.67 -14.76
N LYS A 327 -8.12 -1.07 -13.99
CA LYS A 327 -9.43 -0.60 -14.49
C LYS A 327 -9.31 0.35 -15.70
N MET A 328 -8.17 1.03 -15.83
CA MET A 328 -7.94 2.02 -16.89
C MET A 328 -7.20 1.44 -18.10
N ASP A 329 -6.29 0.47 -17.91
CA ASP A 329 -5.75 -0.37 -18.99
C ASP A 329 -6.92 -1.14 -19.66
N SER A 330 -7.90 -1.49 -18.83
CA SER A 330 -9.11 -2.18 -19.19
C SER A 330 -10.24 -1.25 -19.68
N LYS A 331 -9.96 -0.20 -20.48
CA LYS A 331 -11.03 0.45 -21.28
C LYS A 331 -11.72 -0.53 -22.26
N ASN A 332 -11.14 -1.73 -22.42
CA ASN A 332 -11.75 -2.93 -23.02
C ASN A 332 -12.58 -3.82 -22.04
N TYR A 333 -12.73 -3.44 -20.77
CA TYR A 333 -13.40 -4.22 -19.70
C TYR A 333 -14.62 -3.52 -19.10
N GLN A 334 -14.86 -2.26 -19.46
CA GLN A 334 -16.16 -1.63 -19.18
C GLN A 334 -17.32 -2.26 -19.99
N GLU A 335 -17.02 -3.11 -20.97
CA GLU A 335 -18.00 -3.92 -21.70
C GLU A 335 -18.31 -5.28 -21.04
N SER A 336 -17.57 -5.68 -19.98
CA SER A 336 -17.72 -7.01 -19.35
C SER A 336 -18.28 -7.00 -17.92
N VAL A 337 -18.49 -5.82 -17.31
CA VAL A 337 -19.04 -5.68 -15.94
C VAL A 337 -20.41 -4.96 -15.95
N HIS A 338 -21.08 -4.91 -17.10
CA HIS A 338 -22.50 -4.56 -17.22
C HIS A 338 -23.33 -5.72 -17.73
#